data_AF-A0A7X6YWZ9-F1
#
_entry.id   AF-A0A7X6YWZ9-F1
#
_cell.length_a   1.000
_cell.length_b   1.000
_cell.length_c   1.000
_cell.angle_alpha   90.00
_cell.angle_beta   90.00
_cell.angle_gamma   90.00
#
_symmetry.space_group_name_H-M   'P 1'
#
loop_
_entity.id
_entity.type
_entity.pdbx_description
1 polymer ?
#
loop_
_entity_poly.entity_id
_entity_poly.type
_entity_poly.pdbx_seq_one_letter_code
_entity_poly.pdbx_strand_id
1 'polypeptide(L)'
;MNLTTDTTAMAPIRILVADDEAAIRDSYRDILTPRGAEPQAAGRNLDEMRARWCGTAKAAVEAASERFELHFCSGAEEAVAAVKDSVVEDRLFSV
;
A
#
# COMPACT_ATOMS: atom_id res chain seq x y z
N MET A 1 -17.82 -3.63 -34.02
CA MET A 1 -16.46 -4.07 -33.65
C MET A 1 -16.26 -3.66 -32.20
N ASN A 2 -16.46 -4.59 -31.26
CA ASN A 2 -16.34 -4.31 -29.82
C ASN A 2 -14.86 -4.32 -29.42
N LEU A 3 -14.37 -3.18 -28.93
CA LEU A 3 -13.08 -3.08 -28.26
C LEU A 3 -13.26 -3.69 -26.86
N THR A 4 -12.91 -4.97 -26.72
CA THR A 4 -12.71 -5.60 -25.42
C THR A 4 -11.52 -4.91 -24.76
N THR A 5 -11.79 -4.06 -23.78
CA THR A 5 -10.78 -3.52 -22.86
C THR A 5 -10.24 -4.70 -22.04
N ASP A 6 -9.18 -5.30 -22.55
CA ASP A 6 -8.35 -6.26 -21.84
C ASP A 6 -7.74 -5.54 -20.63
N THR A 7 -8.46 -5.59 -19.50
CA THR A 7 -7.95 -5.13 -18.22
C THR A 7 -7.00 -6.22 -17.76
N THR A 8 -5.77 -6.17 -18.26
CA THR A 8 -4.69 -7.05 -17.84
C THR A 8 -4.52 -6.82 -16.34
N ALA A 9 -4.92 -7.80 -15.52
CA ALA A 9 -4.77 -7.73 -14.07
C ALA A 9 -3.28 -7.58 -13.75
N MET A 10 -2.85 -6.35 -13.49
CA MET A 10 -1.46 -6.07 -13.11
C MET A 10 -1.20 -6.71 -11.76
N ALA A 11 -0.12 -7.49 -11.66
CA ALA A 11 0.32 -8.00 -10.37
C ALA A 11 0.55 -6.83 -9.38
N PRO A 12 0.19 -6.99 -8.10
CA PRO A 12 0.38 -5.95 -7.11
C PRO A 12 1.87 -5.63 -6.93
N ILE A 13 2.18 -4.33 -6.82
CA ILE A 13 3.52 -3.82 -6.59
C ILE A 13 3.90 -4.13 -5.14
N ARG A 14 4.93 -4.96 -4.94
CA ARG A 14 5.43 -5.28 -3.60
C ARG A 14 6.33 -4.15 -3.09
N ILE A 15 6.01 -3.57 -1.94
CA ILE A 15 6.78 -2.48 -1.32
C ILE A 15 7.27 -2.95 0.04
N LEU A 16 8.57 -2.76 0.30
CA LEU A 16 9.18 -2.98 1.61
C LEU A 16 9.43 -1.63 2.29
N VAL A 17 8.94 -1.48 3.52
CA VAL A 17 9.13 -0.30 4.37
C VAL A 17 9.97 -0.73 5.57
N ALA A 18 11.20 -0.21 5.68
CA ALA A 18 12.09 -0.49 6.79
C ALA A 18 12.37 0.79 7.57
N ASP A 19 11.89 0.84 8.81
CA ASP A 19 12.08 1.99 9.70
C ASP A 19 12.13 1.50 11.15
N ASP A 20 13.09 1.99 11.93
CA ASP A 20 13.26 1.65 13.34
C ASP A 20 12.32 2.45 14.26
N GLU A 21 11.81 3.57 13.79
CA GLU A 21 10.79 4.35 14.48
C GLU A 21 9.38 3.81 14.18
N ALA A 22 8.75 3.22 15.20
CA ALA A 22 7.38 2.69 15.08
C ALA A 22 6.38 3.74 14.58
N ALA A 23 6.51 5.00 15.02
CA ALA A 23 5.62 6.08 14.60
C ALA A 23 5.70 6.39 13.09
N ILE A 24 6.89 6.29 12.50
CA ILE A 24 7.10 6.50 11.07
C ILE A 24 6.51 5.31 10.28
N ARG A 25 6.76 4.09 10.74
CA ARG A 25 6.18 2.86 10.14
C ARG A 25 4.66 2.86 10.17
N ASP A 26 4.05 3.30 11.28
CA ASP A 26 2.59 3.43 11.41
C ASP A 26 2.05 4.52 10.47
N SER A 27 2.78 5.61 10.28
CA SER A 27 2.43 6.64 9.29
C SER A 27 2.45 6.10 7.86
N TYR A 28 3.48 5.32 7.48
CA TYR A 28 3.51 4.63 6.18
C TYR A 28 2.38 3.64 6.04
N ARG A 29 2.03 2.91 7.11
CA ARG A 29 0.88 2.02 7.12
C ARG A 29 -0.42 2.78 6.87
N ASP A 30 -0.64 3.92 7.51
CA ASP A 30 -1.84 4.74 7.32
C ASP A 30 -1.95 5.36 5.91
N ILE A 31 -0.80 5.70 5.31
CA ILE A 31 -0.75 6.30 3.97
C ILE A 31 -0.95 5.23 2.89
N LEU A 32 -0.25 4.10 3.02
CA LEU A 32 -0.15 3.05 1.99
C LEU A 32 -1.22 1.97 2.13
N THR A 33 -1.80 1.76 3.32
CA THR A 33 -2.93 0.85 3.51
C THR A 33 -4.20 1.56 3.07
N PRO A 34 -4.87 1.10 2.01
CA PRO A 34 -6.14 1.65 1.62
C PRO A 34 -7.19 1.32 2.69
N ARG A 35 -7.92 2.35 3.13
CA ARG A 35 -9.02 2.22 4.11
C ARG A 35 -10.23 1.56 3.45
N GLY A 36 -10.10 0.27 3.15
CA GLY A 36 -11.22 -0.62 2.92
C GLY A 36 -11.66 -1.23 4.25
N ALA A 37 -12.78 -0.76 4.78
CA ALA A 37 -13.60 -1.44 5.80
C ALA A 37 -13.22 -1.44 7.29
N GLU A 38 -12.49 -0.45 7.82
CA GLU A 38 -12.42 -0.24 9.29
C GLU A 38 -12.57 1.25 9.64
N PRO A 39 -13.63 1.67 10.37
CA PRO A 39 -13.79 3.04 10.81
C PRO A 39 -12.93 3.29 12.05
N GLN A 40 -11.65 3.63 11.89
CA GLN A 40 -10.86 4.14 13.01
C GLN A 40 -11.14 5.63 13.24
N ALA A 41 -11.59 5.94 14.46
CA ALA A 41 -12.11 7.22 14.91
C ALA A 41 -11.10 8.40 14.98
N ALA A 42 -9.86 8.23 14.51
CA ALA A 42 -8.81 9.25 14.59
C ALA A 42 -8.66 10.13 13.33
N GLY A 43 -9.46 9.89 12.28
CA GLY A 43 -9.14 10.37 10.92
C GLY A 43 -9.92 11.56 10.35
N ARG A 44 -10.86 12.19 11.07
CA ARG A 44 -11.79 13.17 10.45
C ARG A 44 -11.11 14.29 9.67
N ASN A 45 -9.96 14.78 10.15
CA ASN A 45 -9.26 15.89 9.51
C ASN A 45 -8.53 15.49 8.21
N LEU A 46 -7.94 14.29 8.18
CA LEU A 46 -7.26 13.78 6.98
C LEU A 46 -8.25 13.33 5.90
N ASP A 47 -9.38 12.75 6.32
CA ASP A 47 -10.44 12.36 5.39
C ASP A 47 -11.13 13.59 4.78
N GLU A 48 -11.33 14.67 5.54
CA GLU A 48 -11.84 15.95 5.01
C GLU A 48 -10.87 16.62 4.03
N MET A 49 -9.56 16.58 4.32
CA MET A 49 -8.55 17.07 3.38
C MET A 49 -8.50 16.25 2.09
N ARG A 50 -8.53 14.91 2.18
CA ARG A 50 -8.57 14.03 0.99
C ARG A 50 -9.86 14.23 0.19
N ALA A 51 -11.00 14.40 0.86
CA ALA A 51 -12.29 14.64 0.20
C ALA A 51 -12.34 15.98 -0.54
N ARG A 52 -11.68 17.03 -0.03
CA ARG A 52 -11.58 18.32 -0.74
C ARG A 52 -10.66 18.27 -1.96
N TRP A 53 -9.68 17.37 -2.00
CA TRP A 53 -8.74 17.25 -3.12
C TRP A 53 -9.13 16.21 -4.16
N CYS A 54 -9.81 15.14 -3.76
CA CYS A 54 -10.28 14.09 -4.65
C CYS A 54 -11.81 13.95 -4.53
N GLY A 55 -12.55 14.72 -5.33
CA GLY A 55 -14.02 14.69 -5.40
C GLY A 55 -14.65 13.35 -5.85
N THR A 56 -13.89 12.27 -5.92
CA THR A 56 -14.28 10.93 -6.38
C THR A 56 -13.63 9.81 -5.56
N ALA A 57 -13.32 10.06 -4.27
CA ALA A 57 -12.47 9.21 -3.44
C ALA A 57 -12.98 7.78 -3.19
N LYS A 58 -14.28 7.45 -3.38
CA LYS A 58 -14.79 6.13 -3.00
C LYS A 58 -14.35 5.00 -3.95
N ALA A 59 -14.27 5.26 -5.25
CA ALA A 59 -13.89 4.25 -6.25
C ALA A 59 -12.36 4.07 -6.38
N ALA A 60 -11.59 5.12 -6.08
CA ALA A 60 -10.12 5.07 -6.13
C ALA A 60 -9.50 4.31 -4.94
N VAL A 61 -10.19 4.26 -3.80
CA VAL A 61 -9.71 3.59 -2.58
C VAL A 61 -9.77 2.07 -2.72
N GLU A 62 -10.82 1.52 -3.35
CA GLU A 62 -10.91 0.08 -3.62
C GLU A 62 -9.88 -0.38 -4.67
N ALA A 63 -9.64 0.41 -5.71
CA ALA A 63 -8.64 0.12 -6.74
C ALA A 63 -7.19 0.20 -6.24
N ALA A 64 -6.92 0.93 -5.15
CA ALA A 64 -5.59 1.01 -4.54
C ALA A 64 -5.25 -0.24 -3.71
N SER A 65 -6.25 -0.91 -3.14
CA SER A 65 -6.10 -2.15 -2.35
C SER A 65 -5.55 -3.32 -3.14
N GLU A 66 -5.81 -3.34 -4.45
CA GLU A 66 -5.31 -4.37 -5.36
C GLU A 66 -3.94 -4.02 -5.95
N ARG A 67 -3.43 -2.80 -5.70
CA ARG A 67 -2.23 -2.29 -6.37
C ARG A 67 -0.93 -2.52 -5.58
N PHE A 68 -0.99 -2.63 -4.26
CA PHE A 68 0.22 -2.70 -3.42
C PHE A 68 0.19 -3.86 -2.43
N GLU A 69 1.29 -4.61 -2.36
CA GLU A 69 1.57 -5.60 -1.32
C GLU A 69 2.64 -5.03 -0.39
N LEU A 70 2.28 -4.72 0.86
CA LEU A 70 3.18 -4.03 1.79
C LEU A 70 3.86 -5.01 2.74
N HIS A 71 5.17 -4.86 2.92
CA HIS A 71 5.97 -5.58 3.90
C HIS A 71 6.67 -4.56 4.81
N PHE A 72 6.45 -4.65 6.12
CA PHE A 72 6.99 -3.70 7.08
C PHE A 72 8.05 -4.36 7.96
N CYS A 73 9.22 -3.73 8.05
CA CYS A 73 10.35 -4.17 8.86
C CYS A 73 10.64 -3.14 9.94
N SER A 74 11.08 -3.63 11.11
CA SER A 74 11.45 -2.82 12.28
C SER A 74 12.88 -2.32 12.26
N GLY A 75 13.65 -2.64 11.22
CA GLY A 75 15.02 -2.19 11.07
C GLY A 75 15.71 -2.82 9.87
N ALA A 76 16.96 -2.43 9.67
CA ALA A 76 17.74 -2.83 8.51
C ALA A 76 18.02 -4.35 8.44
N GLU A 77 18.25 -5.01 9.58
CA GLU A 77 18.54 -6.44 9.62
C GLU A 77 17.36 -7.27 9.10
N GLU A 78 16.16 -6.94 9.57
CA GLU A 78 14.91 -7.57 9.13
C GLU A 78 14.62 -7.27 7.66
N ALA A 79 14.90 -6.05 7.20
CA ALA A 79 14.76 -5.69 5.79
C ALA A 79 15.69 -6.50 4.87
N VAL A 80 16.94 -6.70 5.26
CA VAL A 80 17.90 -7.51 4.50
C VAL A 80 17.49 -8.97 4.48
N ALA A 81 16.98 -9.51 5.59
CA ALA A 81 16.42 -10.86 5.63
C ALA A 81 15.24 -10.99 4.66
N ALA A 82 14.27 -10.07 4.73
CA ALA A 82 13.10 -10.07 3.85
C ALA A 82 13.47 -9.98 2.36
N VAL A 83 14.46 -9.16 2.00
CA VAL A 83 14.96 -9.10 0.61
C VAL A 83 15.59 -10.41 0.18
N LYS A 84 16.41 -11.05 1.03
CA LYS A 84 17.01 -12.36 0.71
C LYS A 84 15.94 -13.43 0.49
N ASP A 85 14.94 -13.48 1.38
CA ASP A 85 13.83 -14.43 1.27
C ASP A 85 13.02 -14.17 -0.02
N SER A 86 12.78 -12.89 -0.35
CA SER A 86 12.08 -12.50 -1.58
C SER A 86 12.78 -12.96 -2.87
N VAL A 87 14.10 -13.04 -2.86
CA VAL A 87 14.91 -13.56 -3.98
C VAL A 87 14.77 -15.07 -4.07
N VAL A 88 14.76 -15.78 -2.94
CA VAL A 88 14.56 -17.24 -2.91
C VAL A 88 13.16 -17.62 -3.39
N GLU A 89 12.16 -16.81 -3.06
CA GLU A 89 10.76 -17.00 -3.45
C GLU A 89 10.43 -16.51 -4.87
N ASP A 90 11.37 -15.89 -5.58
CA ASP A 90 11.16 -15.22 -6.88
C ASP A 90 10.01 -14.19 -6.85
N ARG A 91 9.86 -13.52 -5.71
CA ARG A 91 8.86 -12.46 -5.49
C ARG A 91 9.57 -11.18 -5.11
N LEU A 92 10.20 -10.49 -6.04
CA LEU A 92 11.01 -9.32 -5.71
C LEU A 92 10.16 -8.12 -5.25
N PHE A 93 10.75 -7.28 -4.39
CA PHE A 93 10.21 -5.96 -4.09
C PHE A 93 10.45 -5.00 -5.27
N SER A 94 9.52 -4.07 -5.46
CA SER A 94 9.68 -2.98 -6.42
C SER A 94 10.61 -1.92 -5.86
N VAL A 95 11.42 -1.35 -6.75
CA VAL A 95 12.26 -0.16 -6.50
C VAL A 95 11.55 1.12 -6.87
#